data_AF-A0A965TTQ5-F1
#
_entry.id   AF-A0A965TTQ5-F1
#
_cell.length_a   1.000
_cell.length_b   1.000
_cell.length_c   1.000
_cell.angle_alpha   90.00
_cell.angle_beta   90.00
_cell.angle_gamma   90.00
#
_symmetry.space_group_name_H-M   'P 1'
#
loop_
_entity.id
_entity.type
_entity.pdbx_description
1 polymer ?
#
loop_
_entity_poly.entity_id
_entity_poly.type
_entity_poly.pdbx_seq_one_letter_code
_entity_poly.pdbx_strand_id
1 'polypeptide(L)'
;MFCESCGNQLPDNAKFCTACGATTGRSQAAPAQPAYTPPPTQPAYTPPPPPAQPAYTHSAAPAQPAYAPMAALDAPLGVGQYIGMFFLLAVPILNIILLFKWAFGSSANLNKKNYARAALILAAVGLIFSILAGGFIAEIFEELMYSFY
;
A
#
# COMPACT_ATOMS: atom_id res chain seq x y z
N MET A 1 -4.22 -44.14 8.85
CA MET A 1 -5.63 -44.48 8.40
C MET A 1 -5.88 -44.02 6.96
N PHE A 2 -6.97 -44.39 6.27
CA PHE A 2 -7.31 -43.84 4.94
C PHE A 2 -8.50 -42.87 5.04
N CYS A 3 -8.53 -41.84 4.21
CA CYS A 3 -9.62 -40.87 4.15
C CYS A 3 -10.86 -41.51 3.51
N GLU A 4 -12.00 -41.49 4.19
CA GLU A 4 -13.26 -42.07 3.68
C GLU A 4 -13.81 -41.32 2.45
N SER A 5 -13.42 -40.05 2.26
CA SER A 5 -13.91 -39.23 1.15
C SER A 5 -13.12 -39.39 -0.15
N CYS A 6 -11.84 -39.76 -0.10
CA CYS A 6 -11.00 -39.85 -1.31
C CYS A 6 -10.06 -41.06 -1.36
N GLY A 7 -10.03 -41.89 -0.31
CA GLY A 7 -9.22 -43.10 -0.24
C GLY A 7 -7.73 -42.88 0.02
N ASN A 8 -7.26 -41.62 0.14
CA ASN A 8 -5.83 -41.37 0.32
C ASN A 8 -5.37 -41.60 1.78
N GLN A 9 -4.10 -41.96 1.96
CA GLN A 9 -3.57 -42.28 3.28
C GLN A 9 -3.42 -41.01 4.14
N LEU A 10 -3.82 -41.12 5.40
CA LEU A 10 -3.98 -40.03 6.36
C LEU A 10 -3.22 -40.34 7.66
N PRO A 11 -2.47 -39.37 8.23
CA PRO A 11 -1.73 -39.58 9.47
C PRO A 11 -2.68 -39.64 10.68
N ASP A 12 -2.26 -40.34 11.74
CA ASP A 12 -3.14 -40.87 12.80
C ASP A 12 -3.82 -39.82 13.70
N ASN A 13 -3.51 -38.54 13.52
CA ASN A 13 -4.04 -37.39 14.25
C ASN A 13 -4.49 -36.22 13.34
N ALA A 14 -4.67 -36.47 12.04
CA ALA A 14 -5.17 -35.45 11.13
C ALA A 14 -6.60 -35.03 11.47
N LYS A 15 -6.85 -33.72 11.47
CA LYS A 15 -8.18 -33.11 11.58
C LYS A 15 -8.85 -32.92 10.21
N PHE A 16 -8.06 -32.92 9.15
CA PHE A 16 -8.50 -32.79 7.77
C PHE A 16 -7.55 -33.55 6.83
N CYS A 17 -8.08 -34.00 5.69
CA CYS A 17 -7.32 -34.64 4.63
C CYS A 17 -6.61 -33.58 3.79
N THR A 18 -5.28 -33.70 3.65
CA THR A 18 -4.46 -32.77 2.86
C THR A 18 -4.58 -32.96 1.35
N ALA A 19 -5.13 -34.10 0.89
CA ALA A 19 -5.28 -34.40 -0.52
C ALA A 19 -6.62 -33.92 -1.11
N CYS A 20 -7.72 -33.97 -0.35
CA CYS A 20 -9.05 -33.56 -0.83
C CYS A 20 -9.76 -32.52 0.04
N GLY A 21 -9.21 -32.17 1.22
CA GLY A 21 -9.77 -31.15 2.11
C GLY A 21 -10.88 -31.61 3.06
N ALA A 22 -11.30 -32.89 3.04
CA ALA A 22 -12.36 -33.38 3.91
C ALA A 22 -11.94 -33.41 5.39
N THR A 23 -12.81 -32.97 6.30
CA THR A 23 -12.56 -33.07 7.75
C THR A 23 -12.69 -34.53 8.21
N THR A 24 -11.82 -34.96 9.10
CA THR A 24 -11.77 -36.35 9.56
C THR A 24 -12.32 -36.42 10.97
N GLY A 25 -13.47 -37.09 11.12
CA GLY A 25 -14.36 -37.05 12.30
C GLY A 25 -13.83 -37.66 13.60
N ARG A 26 -12.55 -37.53 13.94
CA ARG A 26 -12.02 -37.85 15.28
C ARG A 26 -11.73 -36.57 16.09
N SER A 27 -12.79 -36.10 16.77
CA SER A 27 -12.66 -35.36 18.02
C SER A 27 -12.25 -36.36 19.10
N GLN A 28 -11.00 -36.29 19.56
CA GLN A 28 -10.53 -37.13 20.67
C GLN A 28 -10.96 -36.48 22.00
N ALA A 29 -11.68 -37.24 22.82
CA ALA A 29 -11.88 -36.95 24.24
C ALA A 29 -10.52 -37.05 24.97
N ALA A 30 -10.23 -36.08 25.84
CA ALA A 30 -8.97 -36.02 26.59
C ALA A 30 -8.95 -37.00 27.78
N PRO A 31 -7.79 -37.59 28.16
CA PRO A 31 -7.68 -38.51 29.30
C PRO A 31 -7.74 -37.78 30.65
N ALA A 32 -8.28 -38.46 31.67
CA ALA A 32 -8.38 -37.98 33.05
C ALA A 32 -7.00 -37.73 33.71
N GLN A 33 -6.81 -36.56 34.33
CA GLN A 33 -5.64 -36.24 35.17
C GLN A 33 -5.98 -36.27 36.68
N PRO A 34 -5.03 -36.63 37.56
CA PRO A 34 -5.25 -36.73 39.01
C PRO A 34 -5.39 -35.35 39.69
N ALA A 35 -6.16 -35.35 40.79
CA ALA A 35 -6.64 -34.17 41.51
C ALA A 35 -5.52 -33.37 42.20
N TYR A 36 -5.44 -32.09 41.86
CA TYR A 36 -4.65 -31.08 42.58
C TYR A 36 -5.59 -30.27 43.49
N THR A 37 -5.25 -30.16 44.78
CA THR A 37 -5.93 -29.23 45.71
C THR A 37 -5.30 -27.84 45.62
N PRO A 38 -6.08 -26.77 45.34
CA PRO A 38 -5.55 -25.42 45.19
C PRO A 38 -5.24 -24.74 46.54
N PRO A 39 -4.24 -23.82 46.58
CA PRO A 39 -3.97 -22.96 47.74
C PRO A 39 -5.03 -21.85 47.91
N PRO A 40 -5.13 -21.23 49.11
CA PRO A 40 -6.17 -20.24 49.42
C PRO A 40 -6.03 -18.96 48.57
N THR A 41 -7.17 -18.46 48.11
CA THR A 41 -7.30 -17.32 47.20
C THR A 41 -6.90 -16.00 47.84
N GLN A 42 -5.90 -15.33 47.28
CA GLN A 42 -5.68 -13.90 47.49
C GLN A 42 -6.68 -13.07 46.64
N PRO A 43 -7.19 -11.93 47.13
CA PRO A 43 -8.01 -11.04 46.32
C PRO A 43 -7.19 -10.51 45.14
N ALA A 44 -7.64 -10.85 43.93
CA ALA A 44 -7.01 -10.41 42.71
C ALA A 44 -7.15 -8.88 42.58
N TYR A 45 -6.04 -8.16 42.62
CA TYR A 45 -6.00 -6.77 42.15
C TYR A 45 -6.25 -6.78 40.64
N THR A 46 -7.41 -6.29 40.22
CA THR A 46 -7.70 -6.04 38.81
C THR A 46 -7.06 -4.69 38.42
N PRO A 47 -6.07 -4.67 37.51
CA PRO A 47 -5.61 -3.40 36.95
C PRO A 47 -6.77 -2.74 36.19
N PRO A 48 -6.91 -1.40 36.25
CA PRO A 48 -7.93 -0.69 35.50
C PRO A 48 -7.74 -0.94 33.98
N PRO A 49 -8.84 -1.05 33.22
CA PRO A 49 -8.77 -1.33 31.80
C PRO A 49 -7.97 -0.24 31.06
N PRO A 50 -7.13 -0.62 30.08
CA PRO A 50 -6.44 0.36 29.25
C PRO A 50 -7.46 1.29 28.58
N PRO A 51 -7.15 2.59 28.43
CA PRO A 51 -8.05 3.52 27.76
C PRO A 51 -8.36 2.98 26.37
N ALA A 52 -9.66 2.94 26.04
CA ALA A 52 -10.16 2.43 24.77
C ALA A 52 -9.47 3.19 23.63
N GLN A 53 -8.56 2.52 22.93
CA GLN A 53 -8.07 3.02 21.66
C GLN A 53 -9.25 2.98 20.68
N PRO A 54 -9.51 4.06 19.92
CA PRO A 54 -10.59 4.05 18.95
C PRO A 54 -10.31 2.93 17.94
N ALA A 55 -11.17 1.92 17.94
CA ALA A 55 -11.21 0.93 16.90
C ALA A 55 -11.50 1.66 15.59
N TYR A 56 -10.50 1.75 14.72
CA TYR A 56 -10.72 2.16 13.33
C TYR A 56 -11.58 1.06 12.71
N THR A 57 -12.88 1.24 12.77
CA THR A 57 -13.80 0.51 11.92
C THR A 57 -13.43 0.87 10.50
N HIS A 58 -12.82 -0.08 9.78
CA HIS A 58 -12.95 -0.09 8.33
C HIS A 58 -14.44 -0.32 8.07
N SER A 59 -15.17 0.79 7.97
CA SER A 59 -16.54 0.80 7.48
C SER A 59 -16.52 0.12 6.12
N ALA A 60 -17.24 -0.99 6.01
CA ALA A 60 -17.59 -1.53 4.71
C ALA A 60 -18.22 -0.39 3.92
N ALA A 61 -17.55 0.01 2.84
CA ALA A 61 -18.07 1.02 1.94
C ALA A 61 -19.50 0.63 1.56
N PRO A 62 -20.48 1.56 1.58
CA PRO A 62 -21.84 1.24 1.19
C PRO A 62 -21.80 0.62 -0.20
N ALA A 63 -22.52 -0.49 -0.39
CA ALA A 63 -22.62 -1.18 -1.68
C ALA A 63 -23.02 -0.15 -2.75
N GLN A 64 -22.04 0.29 -3.53
CA GLN A 64 -22.22 1.29 -4.55
C GLN A 64 -23.09 0.66 -5.64
N PRO A 65 -24.14 1.36 -6.13
CA PRO A 65 -24.87 0.90 -7.30
C PRO A 65 -23.88 0.78 -8.46
N ALA A 66 -24.02 -0.27 -9.26
CA ALA A 66 -23.09 -0.61 -10.33
C ALA A 66 -22.86 0.59 -11.29
N TYR A 67 -21.81 1.36 -11.02
CA TYR A 67 -21.29 2.42 -11.87
C TYR A 67 -19.84 2.04 -12.22
N ALA A 68 -19.68 1.17 -13.20
CA ALA A 68 -18.40 0.99 -13.89
C ALA A 68 -18.35 2.04 -15.00
N PRO A 69 -17.59 3.15 -14.81
CA PRO A 69 -16.24 3.24 -15.37
C PRO A 69 -15.22 4.03 -14.48
N MET A 70 -15.49 4.30 -13.21
CA MET A 70 -14.55 5.06 -12.34
C MET A 70 -13.46 4.18 -11.69
N ALA A 71 -13.74 2.91 -11.39
CA ALA A 71 -12.76 2.00 -10.80
C ALA A 71 -11.51 1.77 -11.69
N ALA A 72 -11.66 1.86 -13.02
CA ALA A 72 -10.53 1.73 -13.95
C ALA A 72 -9.61 2.97 -13.97
N LEU A 73 -10.14 4.15 -13.61
CA LEU A 73 -9.38 5.40 -13.55
C LEU A 73 -8.55 5.51 -12.27
N ASP A 74 -8.88 4.76 -11.23
CA ASP A 74 -8.16 4.80 -9.95
C ASP A 74 -7.16 3.65 -9.76
N ALA A 75 -7.12 2.71 -10.72
CA ALA A 75 -6.16 1.61 -10.69
C ALA A 75 -4.71 2.12 -10.63
N PRO A 76 -3.83 1.49 -9.84
CA PRO A 76 -2.42 1.87 -9.76
C PRO A 76 -1.73 1.71 -11.12
N LEU A 77 -0.74 2.56 -11.40
CA LEU A 77 0.01 2.46 -12.65
C LEU A 77 0.91 1.23 -12.66
N GLY A 78 0.84 0.46 -13.75
CA GLY A 78 1.81 -0.60 -14.01
C GLY A 78 3.20 -0.04 -14.38
N VAL A 79 4.23 -0.86 -14.22
CA VAL A 79 5.64 -0.52 -14.48
C VAL A 79 5.85 0.00 -15.90
N GLY A 80 5.22 -0.64 -16.91
CA GLY A 80 5.34 -0.20 -18.30
C GLY A 80 4.83 1.22 -18.56
N GLN A 81 3.85 1.70 -17.77
CA GLN A 81 3.38 3.08 -17.88
C GLN A 81 4.39 4.08 -17.30
N TYR A 82 5.09 3.73 -16.21
CA TYR A 82 6.18 4.54 -15.69
C TYR A 82 7.36 4.60 -16.66
N ILE A 83 7.72 3.48 -17.28
CA ILE A 83 8.75 3.45 -18.32
C ILE A 83 8.41 4.41 -19.47
N GLY A 84 7.16 4.38 -19.95
CA GLY A 84 6.69 5.35 -20.95
C GLY A 84 6.78 6.80 -20.48
N MET A 85 6.43 7.07 -19.21
CA MET A 85 6.56 8.41 -18.61
C MET A 85 8.00 8.90 -18.57
N PHE A 86 8.98 8.04 -18.26
CA PHE A 86 10.39 8.41 -18.27
C PHE A 86 10.92 8.77 -19.66
N PHE A 87 10.52 8.04 -20.71
CA PHE A 87 10.88 8.40 -22.08
C PHE A 87 10.23 9.70 -22.53
N LEU A 88 8.99 9.97 -22.11
CA LEU A 88 8.34 11.26 -22.35
C LEU A 88 9.07 12.42 -21.65
N LEU A 89 9.54 12.21 -20.42
CA LEU A 89 10.30 13.20 -19.65
C LEU A 89 11.60 13.61 -20.34
N ALA A 90 12.19 12.72 -21.15
CA ALA A 90 13.45 12.97 -21.85
C ALA A 90 13.33 14.07 -22.92
N VAL A 91 12.13 14.37 -23.40
CA VAL A 91 11.88 15.46 -24.35
C VAL A 91 11.26 16.65 -23.61
N PRO A 92 12.01 17.74 -23.33
CA PRO A 92 11.60 18.78 -22.38
C PRO A 92 10.27 19.45 -22.72
N ILE A 93 10.04 19.81 -23.99
CA ILE A 93 8.83 20.52 -24.41
C ILE A 93 7.61 19.58 -24.41
N LEU A 94 7.75 18.36 -24.93
CA LEU A 94 6.67 17.38 -24.95
C LEU A 94 6.25 16.98 -23.54
N ASN A 95 7.20 16.84 -22.62
CA ASN A 95 6.96 16.57 -21.21
C ASN A 95 5.97 17.59 -20.61
N ILE A 96 6.24 18.89 -20.74
CA ILE A 96 5.37 19.94 -20.19
C ILE A 96 3.96 19.85 -20.80
N ILE A 97 3.84 19.73 -22.13
CA ILE A 97 2.53 19.64 -22.80
C ILE A 97 1.71 18.44 -22.28
N LEU A 98 2.34 17.29 -22.09
CA LEU A 98 1.68 16.07 -21.63
C LEU A 98 1.29 16.14 -20.15
N LEU A 99 2.08 16.84 -19.32
CA LEU A 99 1.70 17.15 -17.93
C LEU A 99 0.41 17.98 -17.89
N PHE A 100 0.26 19.01 -18.71
CA PHE A 100 -1.01 19.76 -18.80
C PHE A 100 -2.17 18.88 -19.27
N LYS A 101 -1.95 18.06 -20.30
CA LYS A 101 -2.96 17.11 -20.81
C LYS A 101 -3.45 16.14 -19.72
N TRP A 102 -2.56 15.68 -18.84
CA TRP A 102 -2.92 14.76 -17.74
C TRP A 102 -3.48 15.48 -16.51
N ALA A 103 -2.95 16.65 -16.14
CA ALA A 103 -3.37 17.39 -14.94
C ALA A 103 -4.82 17.89 -15.04
N PHE A 104 -5.23 18.30 -16.25
CA PHE A 104 -6.52 18.95 -16.50
C PHE A 104 -7.47 18.15 -17.40
N GLY A 105 -7.01 17.04 -18.00
CA GLY A 105 -7.86 16.18 -18.83
C GLY A 105 -8.87 15.36 -18.01
N SER A 106 -10.04 15.09 -18.58
CA SER A 106 -11.11 14.33 -17.92
C SER A 106 -10.87 12.81 -17.94
N SER A 107 -10.21 12.28 -18.98
CA SER A 107 -10.08 10.83 -19.25
C SER A 107 -8.80 10.15 -18.74
N ALA A 108 -7.92 10.87 -18.03
CA ALA A 108 -6.69 10.29 -17.49
C ALA A 108 -6.92 9.57 -16.15
N ASN A 109 -6.15 8.51 -15.89
CA ASN A 109 -6.10 7.84 -14.59
C ASN A 109 -5.72 8.83 -13.48
N LEU A 110 -6.35 8.73 -12.31
CA LEU A 110 -6.19 9.64 -11.18
C LEU A 110 -4.74 9.78 -10.74
N ASN A 111 -4.00 8.67 -10.70
CA ASN A 111 -2.58 8.66 -10.33
C ASN A 111 -1.74 9.49 -11.33
N LYS A 112 -2.07 9.46 -12.64
CA LYS A 112 -1.42 10.32 -13.64
C LYS A 112 -1.78 11.79 -13.46
N LYS A 113 -3.04 12.09 -13.10
CA LYS A 113 -3.45 13.49 -12.84
C LYS A 113 -2.71 14.06 -11.64
N ASN A 114 -2.64 13.29 -10.55
CA ASN A 114 -1.96 13.71 -9.33
C ASN A 114 -0.46 13.84 -9.54
N TYR A 115 0.16 12.87 -10.23
CA TYR A 115 1.56 12.99 -10.65
C TYR A 115 1.79 14.27 -11.47
N ALA A 116 0.93 14.53 -12.47
CA ALA A 116 1.12 15.67 -13.34
C ALA A 116 0.96 17.01 -12.61
N ARG A 117 -0.02 17.12 -11.71
CA ARG A 117 -0.20 18.30 -10.85
C ARG A 117 0.99 18.51 -9.93
N ALA A 118 1.46 17.45 -9.27
CA ALA A 118 2.62 17.51 -8.39
C ALA A 118 3.90 17.92 -9.17
N ALA A 119 4.12 17.33 -10.34
CA ALA A 119 5.26 17.66 -11.20
C ALA A 119 5.24 19.11 -11.66
N LEU A 120 4.07 19.66 -12.04
CA LEU A 120 3.93 21.08 -12.40
C LEU A 120 4.21 22.01 -11.21
N ILE A 121 3.75 21.65 -10.00
CA ILE A 121 4.05 22.40 -8.77
C ILE A 121 5.56 22.39 -8.50
N LEU A 122 6.20 21.22 -8.55
CA LEU A 122 7.63 21.09 -8.34
C LEU A 122 8.44 21.85 -9.41
N ALA A 123 8.00 21.83 -10.67
CA ALA A 123 8.64 22.60 -11.72
C ALA A 123 8.56 24.12 -11.47
N ALA A 124 7.41 24.62 -11.01
CA ALA A 124 7.26 26.04 -10.66
C ALA A 124 8.14 26.43 -9.47
N VAL A 125 8.17 25.62 -8.41
CA VAL A 125 9.03 25.83 -7.25
C VAL A 125 10.51 25.79 -7.66
N GLY A 126 10.91 24.81 -8.47
CA GLY A 126 12.26 24.67 -8.99
C GLY A 126 12.68 25.86 -9.86
N LEU A 127 11.77 26.38 -10.69
CA LEU A 127 12.03 27.59 -11.48
C LEU A 127 12.33 28.79 -10.58
N ILE A 128 11.51 29.03 -9.55
CA ILE A 128 11.73 30.13 -8.60
C ILE A 128 13.11 29.99 -7.93
N PHE A 129 13.42 28.80 -7.42
CA PHE A 129 14.71 28.54 -6.79
C PHE A 129 15.88 28.71 -7.76
N SER A 130 15.73 28.28 -9.01
CA SER A 130 16.77 28.43 -10.05
C SER A 130 17.04 29.89 -10.41
N ILE A 131 16.03 30.76 -10.38
CA ILE A 131 16.22 32.19 -10.63
C ILE A 131 16.98 32.83 -9.47
N LEU A 132 16.59 32.52 -8.23
CA LEU A 132 17.24 33.06 -7.03
C LEU A 132 18.70 32.58 -6.92
N ALA A 133 18.94 31.28 -7.09
CA ALA A 133 20.28 30.71 -7.02
C ALA A 133 21.12 31.07 -8.26
N GLY A 134 20.52 31.12 -9.44
CA GLY A 134 21.19 31.43 -10.70
C GLY A 134 21.76 32.85 -10.72
N GLY A 135 21.05 33.83 -10.16
CA GLY A 135 21.58 35.19 -10.00
C GLY A 135 22.86 35.21 -9.15
N PHE A 136 22.83 34.56 -7.98
CA PHE A 136 24.00 34.46 -7.10
C PHE A 136 25.18 33.70 -7.74
N ILE A 137 24.90 32.59 -8.45
CA ILE A 137 25.95 31.81 -9.13
C ILE A 137 26.54 32.58 -10.31
N ALA A 138 25.73 33.35 -11.04
CA ALA A 138 26.21 34.16 -12.16
C ALA A 138 27.20 35.24 -11.71
N GLU A 139 26.95 35.89 -10.57
CA GLU A 139 27.87 36.88 -9.98
C GLU A 139 29.22 36.25 -9.61
N ILE A 140 29.21 35.10 -8.91
CA ILE A 140 30.45 34.38 -8.58
C ILE A 140 31.20 33.93 -9.83
N PHE A 141 30.46 33.44 -10.84
CA PHE A 141 31.05 32.99 -12.09
C PHE A 141 31.71 34.13 -12.87
N GLU A 142 31.09 35.32 -12.89
CA GLU A 142 31.65 36.52 -13.51
C GLU A 142 32.96 36.96 -12.81
N GLU A 143 32.97 36.99 -11.48
CA GLU A 143 34.17 37.32 -10.69
C GLU A 143 35.31 36.33 -10.96
N LEU A 144 34.98 35.04 -11.00
CA LEU A 144 35.95 33.97 -11.28
C LEU A 144 36.49 34.06 -12.71
N MET A 145 35.63 34.31 -13.71
CA MET A 145 36.06 34.50 -15.09
C MET A 145 36.95 35.73 -15.24
N TYR A 146 36.60 36.85 -14.60
CA TYR A 146 37.44 38.06 -14.61
C TYR A 146 38.83 37.80 -14.03
N SER A 147 38.94 36.97 -12.98
CA SER A 147 40.25 36.59 -12.41
C SER A 147 41.15 35.79 -13.37
N PHE A 148 40.62 35.21 -14.45
CA PHE A 148 41.39 34.43 -15.44
C PHE A 148 41.80 35.23 -16.69
N TYR A 149 41.30 36.46 -16.85
CA TYR A 149 41.63 37.36 -17.97
C TYR A 149 42.53 38.51 -17.52
#